data_AF-A0A1G9Z6H4-F1
#
_entry.id   AF-A0A1G9Z6H4-F1
#
_cell.length_a   1.000
_cell.length_b   1.000
_cell.length_c   1.000
_cell.angle_alpha   90.00
_cell.angle_beta   90.00
_cell.angle_gamma   90.00
#
_symmetry.space_group_name_H-M   'P 1'
#
loop_
_entity.id
_entity.type
_entity.pdbx_description
1 polymer ?
#
loop_
_entity_poly.entity_id
_entity_poly.type
_entity_poly.pdbx_seq_one_letter_code
_entity_poly.pdbx_strand_id
1 'polypeptide(L)'
;MKYIIKVWLFTIIISPLLIALILGAIINNSSFNSILNSYEIIFVMIIVGFLSSIPAMVIFWFIKRSLKSKYSNLTEKIILSLYAFLSVWITFFIVDNGFVTRWSEQTIWVLIYSLTIVIGVWIFKNNRIEINE
;
A
#
# COMPACT_ATOMS: atom_id res chain seq x y z
N MET A 1 -2.73 -7.67 -15.12
CA MET A 1 -1.45 -7.47 -14.40
C MET A 1 -1.04 -6.00 -14.31
N LYS A 2 -0.98 -5.24 -15.42
CA LYS A 2 -0.51 -3.83 -15.43
C LYS A 2 -1.14 -2.92 -14.35
N TYR A 3 -2.46 -3.00 -14.14
CA TYR A 3 -3.15 -2.23 -13.08
C TYR A 3 -2.63 -2.57 -11.68
N ILE A 4 -2.49 -3.86 -11.37
CA ILE A 4 -2.09 -4.35 -10.04
C ILE A 4 -0.66 -3.92 -9.74
N ILE A 5 0.25 -4.10 -10.70
CA ILE A 5 1.65 -3.66 -10.56
C ILE A 5 1.74 -2.16 -10.30
N LYS A 6 0.91 -1.34 -10.98
CA LYS A 6 0.87 0.10 -10.74
C LYS A 6 0.43 0.46 -9.33
N VAL A 7 -0.68 -0.14 -8.85
CA VAL A 7 -1.17 0.05 -7.48
C VAL A 7 -0.10 -0.37 -6.46
N TRP A 8 0.53 -1.53 -6.71
CA TRP A 8 1.52 -2.11 -5.83
C TRP A 8 2.78 -1.26 -5.70
N LEU A 9 3.41 -0.92 -6.83
CA LEU A 9 4.62 -0.09 -6.85
C LEU A 9 4.34 1.32 -6.33
N PHE A 10 3.19 1.90 -6.66
CA PHE A 10 2.78 3.19 -6.11
C PHE A 10 2.76 3.14 -4.58
N THR A 11 2.13 2.12 -4.00
CA THR A 11 2.05 1.98 -2.53
C THR A 11 3.44 1.81 -1.92
N ILE A 12 4.24 0.90 -2.45
CA ILE A 12 5.57 0.57 -1.90
C ILE A 12 6.52 1.76 -1.95
N ILE A 13 6.44 2.58 -3.00
CA ILE A 13 7.35 3.72 -3.16
C ILE A 13 6.84 4.93 -2.39
N ILE A 14 5.54 5.25 -2.52
CA ILE A 14 4.97 6.48 -1.97
C ILE A 14 4.77 6.39 -0.46
N SER A 15 4.39 5.25 0.10
CA SER A 15 4.15 5.14 1.54
C SER A 15 5.40 5.41 2.39
N PRO A 16 6.59 4.82 2.13
CA PRO A 16 7.82 5.15 2.85
C PRO A 16 8.21 6.63 2.73
N LEU A 17 8.03 7.24 1.55
CA LEU A 17 8.31 8.67 1.36
C LEU A 17 7.38 9.55 2.20
N LEU A 18 6.08 9.23 2.21
CA LEU A 18 5.11 9.93 3.07
C LEU A 18 5.43 9.74 4.55
N ILE A 19 5.82 8.54 4.97
CA ILE A 19 6.23 8.27 6.36
C ILE A 19 7.46 9.11 6.72
N ALA A 20 8.50 9.12 5.88
CA ALA A 20 9.71 9.90 6.11
C ALA A 20 9.41 11.40 6.21
N LEU A 21 8.52 11.93 5.37
CA LEU A 21 8.11 13.32 5.42
C LEU A 21 7.27 13.64 6.66
N ILE A 22 6.27 12.82 6.99
CA ILE A 22 5.38 13.07 8.13
C ILE A 22 6.15 12.94 9.45
N LEU A 23 6.88 11.85 9.65
CA LEU A 23 7.65 11.63 10.89
C LEU A 23 8.83 12.61 10.98
N GLY A 24 9.58 12.77 9.90
CA GLY A 24 10.77 13.63 9.86
C GLY A 24 10.43 15.11 10.00
N ALA A 25 9.54 15.63 9.15
CA ALA A 25 9.27 17.06 9.09
C ALA A 25 8.27 17.53 10.15
N ILE A 26 7.21 16.75 10.41
CA ILE A 26 6.11 17.20 11.28
C ILE A 26 6.37 16.84 12.74
N ILE A 27 6.82 15.61 13.02
CA ILE A 27 6.98 15.12 14.40
C ILE A 27 8.35 15.50 14.96
N ASN A 28 9.41 15.22 14.21
CA ASN A 28 10.78 15.43 14.68
C ASN A 28 11.37 16.80 14.29
N ASN A 29 10.60 17.64 13.59
CA ASN A 29 11.01 18.97 13.10
C ASN A 29 12.40 18.96 12.41
N SER A 30 12.68 17.86 11.71
CA SER A 30 13.97 17.63 11.06
C SER A 30 14.07 18.45 9.77
N SER A 31 15.28 18.94 9.48
CA SER A 31 15.51 19.63 8.21
C SER A 31 15.33 18.68 7.03
N PHE A 32 14.90 19.22 5.88
CA PHE A 32 14.68 18.43 4.68
C PHE A 32 15.94 17.65 4.23
N ASN A 33 17.13 18.25 4.38
CA ASN A 33 18.40 17.58 4.11
C ASN A 33 18.63 16.37 5.02
N SER A 34 18.26 16.44 6.30
CA SER A 34 18.38 15.31 7.22
C SER A 34 17.47 14.15 6.82
N ILE A 35 16.26 14.46 6.33
CA ILE A 35 15.30 13.44 5.85
C ILE A 35 15.86 12.76 4.59
N LEU A 36 16.39 13.53 3.64
CA LEU A 36 17.02 12.99 2.42
C LEU A 36 18.25 12.15 2.73
N ASN A 37 19.05 12.54 3.72
CA ASN A 37 20.22 11.76 4.14
C ASN A 37 19.85 10.42 4.80
N SER A 38 18.58 10.23 5.17
CA SER A 38 18.06 8.96 5.72
C SER A 38 17.58 7.99 4.62
N TYR A 39 18.05 8.14 3.38
CA TYR A 39 17.63 7.35 2.22
C TYR A 39 17.83 5.83 2.42
N GLU A 40 18.82 5.41 3.21
CA GLU A 40 19.08 3.99 3.51
C GLU A 40 17.89 3.34 4.21
N ILE A 41 17.31 4.04 5.20
CA ILE A 41 16.14 3.55 5.94
C ILE A 41 14.92 3.47 5.01
N ILE A 42 14.71 4.51 4.19
CA ILE A 42 13.62 4.53 3.20
C ILE A 42 13.77 3.36 2.22
N PHE A 43 14.98 3.08 1.77
CA PHE A 43 15.28 1.97 0.87
C PHE A 43 15.00 0.61 1.53
N VAL A 44 15.39 0.42 2.78
CA VAL A 44 15.04 -0.79 3.55
C VAL A 44 13.53 -0.93 3.69
N MET A 45 12.80 0.15 3.99
CA MET A 45 11.34 0.14 4.07
C MET A 45 10.69 -0.28 2.74
N ILE A 46 11.22 0.18 1.61
CA ILE A 46 10.76 -0.22 0.27
C ILE A 46 10.96 -1.73 0.07
N ILE A 47 12.13 -2.28 0.40
CA ILE A 47 12.41 -3.73 0.23
C ILE A 47 11.49 -4.57 1.13
N VAL A 48 11.41 -4.22 2.42
CA VAL A 48 10.58 -4.95 3.38
C VAL A 48 9.11 -4.85 2.98
N GLY A 49 8.63 -3.66 2.63
CA GLY A 49 7.27 -3.45 2.14
C GLY A 49 6.98 -4.24 0.87
N PHE A 50 7.95 -4.31 -0.06
CA PHE A 50 7.84 -5.12 -1.27
C PHE A 50 7.66 -6.60 -0.95
N LEU A 51 8.56 -7.19 -0.16
CA LEU A 51 8.52 -8.62 0.16
C LEU A 51 7.26 -9.00 0.96
N SER A 52 6.95 -8.23 2.00
CA SER A 52 5.82 -8.52 2.90
C SER A 52 4.46 -8.40 2.23
N SER A 53 4.34 -7.58 1.17
CA SER A 53 3.06 -7.38 0.47
C SER A 53 2.83 -8.34 -0.70
N ILE A 54 3.79 -9.20 -1.07
CA ILE A 54 3.62 -10.20 -2.14
C ILE A 54 2.36 -11.05 -1.93
N PRO A 55 2.13 -11.68 -0.75
CA PRO A 55 0.96 -12.55 -0.56
C PRO A 55 -0.36 -11.77 -0.71
N ALA A 56 -0.43 -10.57 -0.15
CA ALA A 56 -1.61 -9.71 -0.27
C ALA A 56 -1.88 -9.33 -1.73
N MET A 57 -0.84 -9.09 -2.52
CA MET A 57 -1.00 -8.69 -3.92
C MET A 57 -1.37 -9.83 -4.85
N VAL A 58 -0.95 -11.05 -4.53
CA VAL A 58 -1.42 -12.26 -5.18
C VAL A 58 -2.93 -12.44 -4.94
N ILE A 59 -3.41 -12.30 -3.70
CA ILE A 59 -4.85 -12.39 -3.39
C ILE A 59 -5.63 -11.24 -4.04
N PHE A 60 -5.10 -10.01 -3.99
CA PHE A 60 -5.68 -8.86 -4.69
C PHE A 60 -5.89 -9.15 -6.18
N TRP A 61 -4.92 -9.80 -6.83
CA TRP A 61 -5.04 -10.21 -8.23
C TRP A 61 -6.17 -11.22 -8.44
N PHE A 62 -6.28 -12.24 -7.58
CA PHE A 62 -7.35 -13.23 -7.66
C PHE A 62 -8.73 -12.59 -7.49
N ILE A 63 -8.90 -11.71 -6.49
CA ILE A 63 -10.14 -10.96 -6.27
C ILE A 63 -10.45 -10.10 -7.51
N LYS A 64 -9.48 -9.35 -8.01
CA LYS A 64 -9.68 -8.53 -9.22
C LYS A 64 -10.15 -9.38 -10.41
N ARG A 65 -9.54 -10.55 -10.60
CA ARG A 65 -9.88 -11.47 -11.70
C ARG A 65 -11.31 -12.00 -11.56
N SER A 66 -11.74 -12.35 -10.34
CA SER A 66 -13.10 -12.88 -10.11
C SER A 66 -14.20 -11.81 -10.27
N LEU A 67 -13.87 -10.53 -10.05
CA LEU A 67 -14.82 -9.42 -10.15
C LEU A 67 -15.00 -8.85 -11.57
N LYS A 68 -13.98 -9.00 -12.45
CA LYS A 68 -13.90 -8.31 -13.76
C LYS A 68 -15.14 -8.51 -14.64
N SER A 69 -15.77 -9.69 -14.61
CA SER A 69 -16.95 -10.02 -15.42
C SER A 69 -18.28 -9.86 -14.69
N LYS A 70 -18.29 -9.74 -13.36
CA LYS A 70 -19.51 -9.82 -12.54
C LYS A 70 -20.04 -8.46 -12.07
N TYR A 71 -19.17 -7.47 -11.94
CA TYR A 71 -19.50 -6.22 -11.26
C TYR A 71 -19.11 -5.00 -12.07
N SER A 72 -19.71 -3.84 -11.78
CA SER A 72 -19.28 -2.56 -12.34
C SER A 72 -17.85 -2.18 -11.92
N ASN A 73 -17.20 -1.27 -12.67
CA ASN A 73 -15.86 -0.79 -12.32
C ASN A 73 -15.81 -0.10 -10.95
N LEU A 74 -16.88 0.62 -10.58
CA LEU A 74 -16.99 1.28 -9.28
C LEU A 74 -17.04 0.25 -8.15
N THR A 75 -17.90 -0.76 -8.28
CA THR A 75 -18.05 -1.83 -7.30
C THR A 75 -16.75 -2.63 -7.15
N GLU A 76 -16.05 -2.93 -8.26
CA GLU A 76 -14.72 -3.57 -8.22
C GLU A 76 -13.74 -2.74 -7.39
N LYS A 77 -13.67 -1.42 -7.61
CA LYS A 77 -12.76 -0.53 -6.86
C LYS A 77 -13.10 -0.47 -5.37
N ILE A 78 -14.36 -0.46 -5.00
CA ILE A 78 -14.79 -0.48 -3.58
C ILE A 78 -14.34 -1.78 -2.91
N ILE A 79 -14.60 -2.93 -3.52
CA ILE A 79 -14.22 -4.24 -2.96
C ILE A 79 -12.70 -4.35 -2.85
N LEU A 80 -11.97 -3.96 -3.90
CA LEU A 80 -10.51 -3.96 -3.89
C LEU A 80 -9.94 -2.99 -2.84
N SER A 81 -10.57 -1.83 -2.62
CA SER A 81 -10.15 -0.88 -1.59
C SER A 81 -10.34 -1.46 -0.19
N LEU A 82 -11.49 -2.08 0.08
CA LEU A 82 -11.77 -2.70 1.38
C LEU A 82 -10.78 -3.84 1.67
N TYR A 83 -10.57 -4.72 0.68
CA TYR A 83 -9.59 -5.79 0.79
C TYR A 83 -8.18 -5.23 1.02
N ALA A 84 -7.74 -4.27 0.19
CA ALA A 84 -6.40 -3.70 0.28
C ALA A 84 -6.15 -3.04 1.63
N PHE A 85 -7.12 -2.24 2.10
CA PHE A 85 -7.09 -1.63 3.43
C PHE A 85 -6.88 -2.71 4.51
N LEU A 86 -7.78 -3.70 4.60
CA LEU A 86 -7.68 -4.76 5.59
C LEU A 86 -6.39 -5.58 5.48
N SER A 87 -5.92 -5.85 4.26
CA SER A 87 -4.70 -6.62 4.04
C SER A 87 -3.45 -5.95 4.61
N VAL A 88 -3.37 -4.61 4.56
CA VAL A 88 -2.28 -3.86 5.19
C VAL A 88 -2.34 -4.03 6.70
N TRP A 89 -3.51 -3.83 7.31
CA TRP A 89 -3.69 -4.01 8.76
C TRP A 89 -3.35 -5.42 9.23
N ILE A 90 -3.78 -6.45 8.49
CA ILE A 90 -3.46 -7.85 8.79
C ILE A 90 -1.96 -8.11 8.65
N THR A 91 -1.32 -7.60 7.60
CA THR A 91 0.13 -7.78 7.38
C THR A 91 0.93 -7.18 8.52
N PHE A 92 0.62 -5.94 8.91
CA PHE A 92 1.27 -5.30 10.06
C PHE A 92 0.93 -6.03 11.37
N PHE A 93 -0.29 -6.51 11.56
CA PHE A 93 -0.65 -7.31 12.73
C PHE A 93 0.18 -8.60 12.85
N ILE A 94 0.40 -9.30 11.75
CA ILE A 94 1.22 -10.52 11.74
C ILE A 94 2.70 -10.19 11.98
N VAL A 95 3.21 -9.17 11.31
CA VAL A 95 4.62 -8.75 11.43
C VAL A 95 4.92 -8.25 12.85
N ASP A 96 4.05 -7.45 13.45
CA ASP A 96 4.28 -6.86 14.78
C ASP A 96 4.08 -7.88 15.91
N ASN A 97 3.26 -8.92 15.72
CA ASN A 97 3.22 -10.06 16.64
C ASN A 97 4.44 -10.99 16.49
N GLY A 98 5.25 -10.84 15.43
CA GLY A 98 6.44 -11.63 15.15
C GLY A 98 7.78 -10.90 15.33
N PHE A 99 7.80 -9.57 15.48
CA PHE A 99 9.01 -8.72 15.57
C PHE A 99 8.93 -7.63 16.67
N VAL A 100 10.08 -7.00 16.95
CA VAL A 100 10.53 -6.39 18.23
C VAL A 100 9.86 -5.06 18.66
N THR A 101 8.89 -4.49 17.93
CA THR A 101 8.37 -3.13 18.23
C THR A 101 6.90 -3.13 18.65
N ARG A 102 6.49 -2.14 19.47
CA ARG A 102 5.13 -2.06 20.02
C ARG A 102 4.19 -1.31 19.08
N TRP A 103 3.05 -1.91 18.78
CA TRP A 103 1.83 -1.38 18.11
C TRP A 103 1.55 0.12 18.22
N SER A 104 1.82 0.76 19.37
CA SER A 104 1.51 2.18 19.60
C SER A 104 2.30 3.13 18.70
N GLU A 105 3.52 2.76 18.29
CA GLU A 105 4.38 3.62 17.45
C GLU A 105 4.16 3.38 15.94
N GLN A 106 3.60 2.23 15.56
CA GLN A 106 3.39 1.86 14.16
C GLN A 106 2.02 2.25 13.59
N THR A 107 1.06 2.68 14.42
CA THR A 107 -0.31 2.95 13.95
C THR A 107 -0.33 3.98 12.80
N ILE A 108 0.52 5.01 12.86
CA ILE A 108 0.67 6.01 11.79
C ILE A 108 1.15 5.34 10.49
N TRP A 109 2.03 4.35 10.57
CA TRP A 109 2.57 3.65 9.41
C TRP A 109 1.48 2.84 8.73
N VAL A 110 0.74 2.04 9.51
CA VAL A 110 -0.39 1.23 9.01
C VAL A 110 -1.43 2.13 8.32
N LEU A 111 -1.73 3.29 8.91
CA LEU A 111 -2.64 4.27 8.33
C LEU A 111 -2.11 4.83 7.01
N ILE A 112 -0.84 5.24 6.93
CA ILE A 112 -0.26 5.77 5.70
C ILE A 112 -0.27 4.71 4.59
N TYR A 113 0.15 3.48 4.88
CA TYR A 113 0.13 2.39 3.89
C TYR A 113 -1.29 2.07 3.42
N SER A 114 -2.25 1.96 4.35
CA SER A 114 -3.63 1.60 4.03
C SER A 114 -4.36 2.69 3.23
N LEU A 115 -4.09 3.98 3.51
CA LEU A 115 -4.62 5.09 2.71
C LEU A 115 -3.95 5.16 1.34
N THR A 116 -2.63 4.99 1.27
CA THR A 116 -1.89 5.06 0.00
C THR A 116 -2.36 3.99 -0.98
N ILE A 117 -2.58 2.75 -0.52
CA ILE A 117 -3.03 1.68 -1.41
C ILE A 117 -4.46 1.92 -1.90
N VAL A 118 -5.35 2.41 -1.05
CA VAL A 118 -6.71 2.81 -1.45
C VAL A 118 -6.64 3.91 -2.50
N ILE A 119 -5.84 4.97 -2.28
CA ILE A 119 -5.63 6.03 -3.26
C ILE A 119 -5.10 5.45 -4.58
N GLY A 120 -4.13 4.53 -4.54
CA GLY A 120 -3.61 3.84 -5.72
C GLY A 120 -4.70 3.10 -6.51
N VAL A 121 -5.59 2.37 -5.81
CA VAL A 121 -6.75 1.68 -6.43
C VAL A 121 -7.63 2.66 -7.20
N TRP A 122 -7.85 3.86 -6.67
CA TRP A 122 -8.72 4.87 -7.26
C TRP A 122 -8.07 5.68 -8.39
N ILE A 123 -6.81 6.10 -8.24
CA ILE A 123 -6.10 6.92 -9.23
C ILE A 123 -5.85 6.16 -10.53
N PHE A 124 -5.48 4.88 -10.46
CA PHE A 124 -5.18 4.14 -11.68
C PHE A 124 -6.46 3.72 -12.43
N LYS A 125 -6.43 3.91 -13.75
CA LYS A 125 -7.50 3.43 -14.64
C LYS A 125 -7.43 1.91 -14.77
N ASN A 126 -8.55 1.27 -14.50
CA ASN A 126 -8.73 -0.16 -14.71
C ASN A 126 -9.22 -0.38 -16.14
N ASN A 127 -8.31 -0.69 -17.06
CA ASN A 127 -8.68 -0.97 -18.45
C ASN A 127 -9.42 -2.31 -18.50
N ARG A 128 -10.75 -2.24 -18.56
CA ARG A 128 -11.58 -3.35 -19.01
C ARG A 128 -11.55 -3.33 -20.54
N ILE A 129 -11.19 -4.45 -21.15
CA ILE A 129 -11.59 -4.70 -22.53
C ILE A 129 -13.08 -4.99 -22.40
N GLU A 130 -13.92 -4.10 -22.90
CA GLU A 130 -15.35 -4.34 -23.04
C GLU A 130 -15.49 -5.54 -23.98
N ILE A 131 -16.03 -6.64 -23.46
CA ILE A 131 -16.54 -7.70 -24.32
C ILE A 131 -17.92 -7.16 -24.73
N ASN A 132 -17.97 -6.50 -25.88
CA ASN A 132 -19.24 -6.20 -26.53
C ASN A 132 -19.83 -7.54 -26.95
N GLU A 133 -20.96 -7.90 -26.36
CA GLU A 133 -21.88 -8.90 -26.93
C GLU A 133 -22.67 -8.27 -28.08
#